data_AF-A0AAJ0MM64-F1
#
_entry.id   AF-A0AAJ0MM64-F1
#
_cell.length_a   1.000
_cell.length_b   1.000
_cell.length_c   1.000
_cell.angle_alpha   90.00
_cell.angle_beta   90.00
_cell.angle_gamma   90.00
#
_symmetry.space_group_name_H-M   'P 1'
#
loop_
_entity.id
_entity.type
_entity.pdbx_description
1 polymer ?
#
loop_
_entity_poly.entity_id
_entity_poly.type
_entity_poly.pdbx_seq_one_letter_code
_entity_poly.pdbx_strand_id
1 'polypeptide(L)'
;MTQQPILAFTSSSNSPPKTTPNLLPCRIHHSGSVEPTDSFWSPHHEQDGNLKIAYFRGRKLHGKTLPLPEGYKGVVASKVSPKQQTTNQKPRLAHEMSFVMENDEPEVIDLDSEAGSGGQEPEVQVQVGGAMEVQAEFEEVVVWGHEHLADAGGDAYVRGVEEWVGFAERVHSF
;
A
#
# COMPACT_ATOMS: atom_id res chain seq x y z
N MET A 1 -22.56 18.06 9.79
CA MET A 1 -21.46 18.17 8.79
C MET A 1 -20.92 16.77 8.59
N THR A 2 -21.08 16.18 7.41
CA THR A 2 -20.52 14.86 7.10
C THR A 2 -19.03 15.01 6.79
N GLN A 3 -18.17 14.52 7.67
CA GLN A 3 -16.73 14.49 7.42
C GLN A 3 -16.45 13.56 6.23
N GLN A 4 -15.90 14.10 5.15
CA GLN A 4 -15.50 13.29 4.00
C GLN A 4 -14.21 12.51 4.35
N PRO A 5 -14.13 11.22 4.02
CA PRO A 5 -12.96 10.40 4.34
C PRO A 5 -11.76 10.76 3.45
N ILE A 6 -10.57 10.85 4.06
CA ILE A 6 -9.30 11.12 3.35
C ILE A 6 -8.91 9.96 2.42
N LEU A 7 -9.19 8.73 2.86
CA LEU A 7 -8.99 7.50 2.09
C LEU A 7 -10.26 6.66 2.14
N ALA A 8 -10.64 6.09 1.00
CA ALA A 8 -11.77 5.17 0.90
C ALA A 8 -11.28 3.80 0.45
N PHE A 9 -11.52 2.77 1.26
CA PHE A 9 -11.14 1.40 0.96
C PHE A 9 -12.30 0.66 0.30
N THR A 10 -12.06 0.09 -0.88
CA THR A 10 -13.01 -0.76 -1.61
C THR A 10 -12.43 -2.16 -1.74
N SER A 11 -13.27 -3.18 -1.58
CA SER A 11 -12.90 -4.57 -1.88
C SER A 11 -13.69 -5.02 -3.09
N SER A 12 -13.01 -5.55 -4.10
CA SER A 12 -13.63 -6.16 -5.29
C SER A 12 -14.13 -7.57 -5.03
N SER A 13 -13.72 -8.19 -3.91
CA SER A 13 -14.15 -9.53 -3.50
C SER A 13 -14.89 -9.50 -2.15
N ASN A 14 -15.82 -10.44 -1.95
CA ASN A 14 -16.54 -10.57 -0.68
C ASN A 14 -15.62 -11.03 0.47
N SER A 15 -14.49 -11.66 0.14
CA SER A 15 -13.49 -12.13 1.11
C SER A 15 -12.08 -12.04 0.48
N PRO A 16 -11.33 -10.96 0.75
CA PRO A 16 -9.97 -10.85 0.24
C PRO A 16 -9.06 -11.95 0.83
N PRO A 17 -8.00 -12.33 0.12
CA PRO A 17 -7.08 -13.37 0.57
C PRO A 17 -6.37 -12.99 1.86
N LYS A 18 -6.07 -13.99 2.69
CA LYS A 18 -5.26 -13.81 3.90
C LYS A 18 -3.77 -13.83 3.55
N THR A 19 -2.99 -12.96 4.20
CA THR A 19 -1.54 -12.88 4.06
C THR A 19 -0.87 -12.58 5.38
N THR A 20 0.47 -12.69 5.43
CA THR A 20 1.28 -12.32 6.59
C THR A 20 2.42 -11.40 6.15
N PRO A 21 2.35 -10.10 6.48
CA PRO A 21 3.44 -9.17 6.20
C PRO A 21 4.71 -9.51 6.99
N ASN A 22 5.86 -9.39 6.32
CA ASN A 22 7.18 -9.61 6.91
C ASN A 22 7.97 -8.30 6.92
N LEU A 23 8.25 -7.77 8.10
CA LEU A 23 9.03 -6.55 8.30
C LEU A 23 10.51 -6.92 8.46
N LEU A 24 11.29 -6.70 7.41
CA LEU A 24 12.71 -7.05 7.37
C LEU A 24 13.59 -5.94 7.96
N PRO A 25 14.72 -6.27 8.61
CA PRO A 25 15.64 -5.28 9.20
C PRO A 25 16.58 -4.69 8.15
N CYS A 26 16.07 -4.45 6.94
CA CYS A 26 16.81 -3.89 5.82
C CYS A 26 15.87 -3.27 4.79
N ARG A 27 16.40 -2.34 3.99
CA ARG A 27 15.68 -1.77 2.84
C ARG A 27 15.94 -2.60 1.58
N ILE A 28 14.87 -2.98 0.90
CA ILE A 28 14.92 -3.55 -0.45
C ILE A 28 14.51 -2.44 -1.42
N HIS A 29 15.37 -2.12 -2.40
CA HIS A 29 15.09 -1.05 -3.37
C HIS A 29 14.05 -1.44 -4.43
N HIS A 30 13.92 -2.74 -4.69
CA HIS A 30 12.95 -3.25 -5.64
C HIS A 30 11.54 -3.28 -5.02
N SER A 31 10.60 -2.62 -5.70
CA SER A 31 9.18 -2.64 -5.36
C SER A 31 8.41 -3.33 -6.49
N GLY A 32 8.17 -4.63 -6.35
CA GLY A 32 7.49 -5.45 -7.36
C GLY A 32 7.41 -6.91 -6.93
N SER A 33 6.78 -7.74 -7.77
CA SER A 33 6.69 -9.19 -7.53
C SER A 33 8.07 -9.84 -7.55
N VAL A 34 8.30 -10.79 -6.64
CA VAL A 34 9.54 -11.57 -6.52
C VAL A 34 9.28 -13.08 -6.64
N GLU A 35 8.12 -13.45 -7.18
CA GLU A 35 7.72 -14.86 -7.33
C GLU A 35 8.62 -15.63 -8.32
N PRO A 36 8.98 -16.90 -8.04
CA PRO A 36 8.56 -17.69 -6.88
C PRO A 36 9.43 -17.44 -5.62
N THR A 37 8.78 -17.24 -4.47
CA THR A 37 9.48 -16.86 -3.23
C THR A 37 9.87 -18.06 -2.36
N ASP A 38 9.20 -19.21 -2.51
CA ASP A 38 9.32 -20.40 -1.64
C ASP A 38 10.75 -20.97 -1.52
N SER A 39 11.53 -20.89 -2.60
CA SER A 39 12.91 -21.40 -2.64
C SER A 39 13.91 -20.50 -1.92
N PHE A 40 13.57 -19.22 -1.73
CA PHE A 40 14.48 -18.18 -1.22
C PHE A 40 14.08 -17.67 0.16
N TRP A 41 12.84 -17.88 0.56
CA TRP A 41 12.28 -17.41 1.83
C TRP A 41 11.42 -18.50 2.46
N SER A 42 11.99 -19.17 3.47
CA SER A 42 11.33 -20.27 4.18
C SER A 42 11.41 -20.09 5.71
N PRO A 43 10.59 -19.17 6.27
CA PRO A 43 10.41 -19.06 7.71
C PRO A 43 9.96 -20.39 8.34
N HIS A 44 10.65 -20.84 9.38
CA HIS A 44 10.26 -21.99 10.19
C HIS A 44 10.34 -21.64 11.67
N HIS A 45 9.68 -22.43 12.52
CA HIS A 45 9.66 -22.19 13.96
C HIS A 45 10.81 -22.95 14.64
N GLU A 46 11.59 -22.27 15.46
CA GLU A 46 12.65 -22.86 16.28
C GLU A 46 12.29 -22.64 17.76
N GLN A 47 11.96 -23.73 18.48
CA GLN A 47 11.61 -23.74 19.92
C GLN A 47 10.31 -23.00 20.32
N ASP A 48 9.46 -23.64 21.13
CA ASP A 48 8.26 -23.15 21.83
C ASP A 48 7.24 -22.27 21.05
N GLY A 49 7.36 -22.18 19.71
CA GLY A 49 6.42 -21.49 18.81
C GLY A 49 6.61 -19.98 18.67
N ASN A 50 7.29 -19.31 19.61
CA ASN A 50 7.41 -17.84 19.60
C ASN A 50 8.53 -17.29 18.71
N LEU A 51 9.54 -18.11 18.35
CA LEU A 51 10.67 -17.69 17.54
C LEU A 51 10.57 -18.29 16.14
N LYS A 52 10.40 -17.41 15.13
CA LYS A 52 10.53 -17.77 13.71
C LYS A 52 11.97 -17.54 13.26
N ILE A 53 12.47 -18.37 12.37
CA ILE A 53 13.82 -18.25 11.81
C ILE A 53 13.76 -18.34 10.30
N ALA A 54 14.47 -17.43 9.66
CA ALA A 54 14.66 -17.39 8.22
C ALA A 54 16.07 -16.89 7.91
N TYR A 55 16.53 -17.17 6.70
CA TYR A 55 17.79 -16.66 6.19
C TYR A 55 17.52 -15.74 5.02
N PHE A 56 18.06 -14.52 5.08
CA PHE A 56 17.97 -13.56 3.99
C PHE A 56 19.37 -13.11 3.59
N ARG A 57 19.73 -13.32 2.31
CA ARG A 57 21.07 -12.98 1.78
C ARG A 57 22.22 -13.58 2.62
N GLY A 58 22.02 -14.79 3.14
CA GLY A 58 23.00 -15.49 3.99
C GLY A 58 23.05 -15.03 5.45
N ARG A 59 22.18 -14.13 5.89
CA ARG A 59 22.11 -13.64 7.28
C ARG A 59 20.97 -14.31 8.03
N LYS A 60 21.22 -14.79 9.25
CA LYS A 60 20.20 -15.38 10.12
C LYS A 60 19.30 -14.28 10.68
N LEU A 61 17.99 -14.44 10.51
CA LEU A 61 16.98 -13.54 11.05
C LEU A 61 16.14 -14.27 12.10
N HIS A 62 15.84 -13.57 13.18
CA HIS A 62 14.91 -14.00 14.23
C HIS A 62 13.62 -13.19 14.11
N GLY A 63 12.52 -13.88 13.84
CA GLY A 63 11.20 -13.32 13.64
C GLY A 63 10.35 -13.44 14.89
N LYS A 64 9.77 -12.32 15.33
CA LYS A 64 8.71 -12.26 16.33
C LYS A 64 7.37 -12.14 15.61
N THR A 65 6.46 -13.07 15.84
CA THR A 65 5.07 -12.93 15.40
C THR A 65 4.35 -11.95 16.33
N LEU A 66 3.76 -10.90 15.77
CA LEU A 66 2.96 -9.92 16.48
C LEU A 66 1.51 -10.02 15.99
N PRO A 67 0.58 -10.54 16.81
CA PRO A 67 -0.85 -10.43 16.49
C PRO A 67 -1.26 -8.96 16.52
N LEU A 68 -2.22 -8.61 15.68
CA LEU A 68 -2.83 -7.27 15.74
C LEU A 68 -3.64 -7.12 17.04
N PRO A 69 -3.75 -5.89 17.58
CA PRO A 69 -4.56 -5.64 18.77
C PRO A 69 -6.04 -5.96 18.53
N GLU A 70 -6.76 -6.26 19.60
CA GLU A 70 -8.18 -6.61 19.51
C GLU A 70 -9.00 -5.47 18.86
N GLY A 71 -9.92 -5.84 17.97
CA GLY A 71 -10.73 -4.86 17.22
C GLY A 71 -10.03 -4.24 16.01
N TYR A 72 -8.74 -4.50 15.80
CA TYR A 72 -8.01 -4.04 14.62
C TYR A 72 -7.96 -5.10 13.52
N LYS A 73 -7.84 -4.61 12.28
CA LYS A 73 -7.75 -5.43 11.08
C LYS A 73 -6.66 -4.90 10.16
N GLY A 74 -5.78 -5.77 9.71
CA GLY A 74 -4.74 -5.44 8.75
C GLY A 74 -5.26 -5.55 7.32
N VAL A 75 -4.92 -4.56 6.49
CA VAL A 75 -5.23 -4.54 5.06
C VAL A 75 -4.00 -4.18 4.23
N VAL A 76 -3.78 -4.92 3.16
CA VAL A 76 -2.85 -4.57 2.09
C VAL A 76 -3.69 -3.96 0.97
N ALA A 77 -3.44 -2.70 0.63
CA ALA A 77 -4.22 -1.98 -0.36
C ALA A 77 -3.33 -1.24 -1.37
N SER A 78 -3.82 -1.12 -2.60
CA SER A 78 -3.19 -0.33 -3.66
C SER A 78 -4.02 0.88 -4.04
N LYS A 79 -3.36 1.99 -4.36
CA LYS A 79 -4.04 3.18 -4.88
C LYS A 79 -4.74 2.87 -6.20
N VAL A 80 -6.01 3.21 -6.31
CA VAL A 80 -6.76 3.14 -7.56
C VAL A 80 -6.45 4.40 -8.36
N SER A 81 -5.73 4.26 -9.46
CA SER A 81 -5.60 5.35 -10.43
C SER A 81 -6.94 5.55 -11.14
N PRO A 82 -7.46 6.79 -11.27
CA PRO A 82 -8.60 7.05 -12.13
C PRO A 82 -8.23 6.64 -13.55
N LYS A 83 -8.75 5.50 -14.01
CA LYS A 83 -8.61 5.12 -15.41
C LYS A 83 -9.44 6.14 -16.18
N GLN A 84 -8.77 7.06 -16.89
CA GLN A 84 -9.41 7.79 -17.98
C GLN A 84 -9.98 6.72 -18.91
N GLN A 85 -11.30 6.64 -18.94
CA GLN A 85 -12.04 5.71 -19.76
C GLN A 85 -11.87 6.16 -21.22
N THR A 86 -10.73 5.88 -21.83
CA THR A 86 -10.54 6.07 -23.27
C THR A 86 -11.45 5.08 -23.97
N THR A 87 -12.52 5.61 -24.52
CA THR A 87 -13.43 4.91 -25.40
C THR A 87 -12.65 4.23 -26.53
N ASN A 88 -13.03 2.98 -26.80
CA ASN A 88 -12.49 2.15 -27.87
C ASN A 88 -12.47 2.89 -29.22
N GLN A 89 -11.30 3.33 -29.69
CA GLN A 89 -11.00 3.43 -31.12
C GLN A 89 -9.54 3.04 -31.38
N LYS A 90 -9.36 2.13 -32.34
CA LYS A 90 -8.07 1.60 -32.84
C LYS A 90 -7.90 2.11 -34.29
N PRO A 91 -6.69 2.06 -34.89
CA PRO A 91 -5.54 2.95 -34.72
C PRO A 91 -5.18 3.68 -36.04
N ARG A 92 -4.29 4.67 -36.03
CA ARG A 92 -3.52 5.02 -37.24
C ARG A 92 -2.04 5.24 -36.92
N LEU A 93 -1.20 4.53 -37.69
CA LEU A 93 0.25 4.58 -37.68
C LEU A 93 0.78 5.95 -38.12
N ALA A 94 1.70 6.49 -37.35
CA ALA A 94 2.91 7.20 -37.78
C ALA A 94 3.86 7.13 -36.58
N HIS A 95 4.71 6.11 -36.46
CA HIS A 95 6.08 6.07 -36.99
C HIS A 95 6.81 7.42 -36.99
N GLU A 96 7.87 7.42 -36.16
CA GLU A 96 9.13 8.14 -36.33
C GLU A 96 9.31 9.55 -35.73
N MET A 97 9.94 9.52 -34.54
CA MET A 97 11.23 10.12 -34.21
C MET A 97 11.31 11.46 -33.46
N SER A 98 12.38 11.52 -32.66
CA SER A 98 13.03 12.64 -31.92
C SER A 98 12.35 13.03 -30.60
N PHE A 99 12.96 12.95 -29.42
CA PHE A 99 14.31 13.28 -28.95
C PHE A 99 14.66 14.75 -29.18
N VAL A 100 14.24 15.64 -28.28
CA VAL A 100 15.07 16.59 -27.49
C VAL A 100 14.22 17.64 -26.75
N MET A 101 14.52 17.77 -25.45
CA MET A 101 14.76 18.99 -24.65
C MET A 101 13.72 20.14 -24.58
N GLU A 102 13.29 20.40 -23.33
CA GLU A 102 13.41 21.68 -22.60
C GLU A 102 13.19 22.98 -23.41
N ASN A 103 12.03 23.61 -23.21
CA ASN A 103 11.91 25.06 -23.19
C ASN A 103 10.63 25.50 -22.46
N ASP A 104 10.81 26.55 -21.67
CA ASP A 104 9.91 27.18 -20.72
C ASP A 104 9.36 28.46 -21.37
N GLU A 105 8.12 28.44 -21.87
CA GLU A 105 7.38 29.63 -22.33
C GLU A 105 5.88 29.37 -22.11
N PRO A 106 5.13 30.25 -21.42
CA PRO A 106 3.68 30.09 -21.28
C PRO A 106 2.96 30.54 -22.56
N GLU A 107 2.25 29.62 -23.22
CA GLU A 107 1.31 29.94 -24.30
C GLU A 107 0.17 30.83 -23.76
N VAL A 108 0.04 32.00 -24.35
CA VAL A 108 -1.07 32.95 -24.15
C VAL A 108 -2.38 32.32 -24.64
N ILE A 109 -3.33 32.12 -23.72
CA ILE A 109 -4.67 31.63 -24.05
C ILE A 109 -5.49 32.84 -24.53
N ASP A 110 -5.80 32.87 -25.82
CA ASP A 110 -6.71 33.85 -26.41
C ASP A 110 -8.15 33.59 -25.90
N LEU A 111 -8.65 34.50 -25.07
CA LEU A 111 -10.03 34.52 -24.58
C LEU A 111 -10.94 35.17 -25.64
N ASP A 112 -11.34 34.42 -26.66
CA ASP A 112 -12.58 34.71 -27.41
C ASP A 112 -12.96 33.55 -28.34
N SER A 113 -13.75 32.61 -27.83
CA SER A 113 -14.59 31.75 -28.69
C SER A 113 -15.83 31.29 -27.91
N GLU A 114 -16.81 32.20 -27.85
CA GLU A 114 -18.20 31.92 -27.51
C GLU A 114 -18.82 31.00 -28.58
N ALA A 115 -19.02 29.72 -28.27
CA ALA A 115 -19.96 28.86 -28.97
C ALA A 115 -20.55 27.84 -28.01
N GLY A 116 -21.76 28.14 -27.56
CA GLY A 116 -22.55 27.27 -26.69
C GLY A 116 -22.85 25.90 -27.32
N SER A 117 -22.84 24.88 -26.46
CA SER A 117 -23.60 23.66 -26.66
C SER A 117 -23.89 23.05 -25.30
N GLY A 118 -25.17 23.02 -24.93
CA GLY A 118 -25.66 22.45 -23.68
C GLY A 118 -25.53 20.93 -23.65
N GLY A 119 -24.33 20.45 -23.37
CA GLY A 119 -24.11 19.10 -22.86
C GLY A 119 -24.32 19.11 -21.35
N GLN A 120 -25.21 18.27 -20.85
CA GLN A 120 -25.22 17.91 -19.43
C GLN A 120 -23.83 17.34 -19.11
N GLU A 121 -23.02 18.11 -18.39
CA GLU A 121 -21.83 17.58 -17.75
C GLU A 121 -22.28 16.42 -16.87
N PRO A 122 -21.77 15.20 -17.06
CA PRO A 122 -21.96 14.19 -16.04
C PRO A 122 -21.35 14.76 -14.77
N GLU A 123 -22.14 14.89 -13.70
CA GLU A 123 -21.64 15.22 -12.37
C GLU A 123 -20.58 14.17 -12.02
N VAL A 124 -19.32 14.51 -12.28
CA VAL A 124 -18.18 13.76 -11.78
C VAL A 124 -18.24 14.01 -10.29
N GLN A 125 -18.81 13.06 -9.53
CA GLN A 125 -18.61 13.00 -8.10
C GLN A 125 -17.12 12.77 -7.89
N VAL A 126 -16.36 13.87 -7.85
CA VAL A 126 -14.96 13.87 -7.50
C VAL A 126 -14.92 13.33 -6.08
N GLN A 127 -14.59 12.06 -5.96
CA GLN A 127 -14.34 11.45 -4.67
C GLN A 127 -13.07 12.14 -4.15
N VAL A 128 -13.25 13.11 -3.26
CA VAL A 128 -12.17 13.97 -2.73
C VAL A 128 -11.16 13.17 -1.88
N GLY A 129 -11.42 11.87 -1.63
CA GLY A 129 -10.50 10.95 -0.98
C GLY A 129 -9.75 10.05 -1.96
N GLY A 130 -8.50 9.69 -1.64
CA GLY A 130 -7.76 8.71 -2.40
C GLY A 130 -8.43 7.34 -2.33
N ALA A 131 -8.90 6.81 -3.46
CA ALA A 131 -9.48 5.48 -3.54
C ALA A 131 -8.39 4.39 -3.41
N MET A 132 -8.62 3.42 -2.53
CA MET A 132 -7.74 2.30 -2.23
C MET A 132 -8.47 0.98 -2.50
N GLU A 133 -7.86 0.09 -3.28
CA GLU A 133 -8.37 -1.26 -3.51
C GLU A 133 -7.68 -2.24 -2.55
N VAL A 134 -8.47 -2.96 -1.76
CA VAL A 134 -7.99 -4.00 -0.83
C VAL A 134 -7.59 -5.25 -1.62
N GLN A 135 -6.32 -5.64 -1.49
CA GLN A 135 -5.74 -6.80 -2.16
C GLN A 135 -5.65 -8.02 -1.25
N ALA A 136 -5.42 -7.80 0.05
CA ALA A 136 -5.31 -8.87 1.04
C ALA A 136 -5.57 -8.35 2.45
N GLU A 137 -5.83 -9.26 3.38
CA GLU A 137 -6.03 -9.00 4.79
C GLU A 137 -5.06 -9.80 5.65
N PHE A 138 -4.73 -9.29 6.84
CA PHE A 138 -3.85 -9.96 7.78
C PHE A 138 -4.27 -9.70 9.22
N GLU A 139 -4.00 -10.68 10.07
CA GLU A 139 -4.30 -10.67 11.52
C GLU A 139 -3.03 -10.60 12.37
N GLU A 140 -1.86 -10.81 11.75
CA GLU A 140 -0.55 -10.74 12.39
C GLU A 140 0.51 -10.20 11.43
N VAL A 141 1.59 -9.68 11.99
CA VAL A 141 2.81 -9.30 11.26
C VAL A 141 4.01 -10.01 11.87
N VAL A 142 5.03 -10.30 11.06
CA VAL A 142 6.29 -10.86 11.57
C VAL A 142 7.37 -9.79 11.49
N VAL A 143 7.92 -9.42 12.65
CA VAL A 143 9.05 -8.48 12.75
C VAL A 143 10.34 -9.26 12.85
N TRP A 144 11.25 -9.02 11.91
CA TRP A 144 12.52 -9.73 11.81
C TRP A 144 13.67 -8.87 12.34
N GLY A 145 14.43 -9.42 13.29
CA GLY A 145 15.68 -8.86 13.80
C GLY A 145 16.90 -9.64 13.31
N HIS A 146 18.04 -8.97 13.18
CA HIS A 146 19.31 -9.62 12.81
C HIS A 146 19.91 -10.32 14.03
N GLU A 147 19.95 -11.66 14.00
CA GLU A 147 20.50 -12.53 15.06
C GLU A 147 19.94 -12.31 16.49
N HIS A 148 18.93 -11.44 16.65
CA HIS A 148 18.28 -11.13 17.90
C HIS A 148 16.77 -10.98 17.68
N LEU A 149 15.99 -11.36 18.68
CA LEU A 149 14.53 -11.25 18.64
C LEU A 149 14.10 -9.79 18.82
N ALA A 150 13.25 -9.25 17.95
CA ALA A 150 12.76 -7.89 18.11
C ALA A 150 11.96 -7.75 19.43
N ASP A 151 12.25 -6.73 20.23
CA ASP A 151 11.54 -6.42 21.47
C ASP A 151 11.02 -4.97 21.47
N ALA A 152 10.13 -4.63 22.40
CA ALA A 152 9.57 -3.28 22.50
C ALA A 152 10.61 -2.22 22.92
N GLY A 153 11.73 -2.64 23.53
CA GLY A 153 12.83 -1.77 23.91
C GLY A 153 13.61 -1.22 22.71
N GLY A 154 13.82 -2.04 21.68
CA GLY A 154 14.63 -1.71 20.51
C GLY A 154 13.86 -1.52 19.20
N ASP A 155 12.68 -2.13 19.05
CA ASP A 155 11.95 -2.14 17.78
C ASP A 155 10.67 -1.28 17.83
N ALA A 156 10.58 -0.32 16.90
CA ALA A 156 9.47 0.63 16.84
C ALA A 156 8.14 -0.01 16.43
N TYR A 157 8.15 -1.09 15.64
CA TYR A 157 6.93 -1.78 15.24
C TYR A 157 6.38 -2.64 16.37
N VAL A 158 7.26 -3.33 17.10
CA VAL A 158 6.88 -4.07 18.31
C VAL A 158 6.25 -3.13 19.31
N ARG A 159 6.93 -2.02 19.65
CA ARG A 159 6.40 -1.01 20.56
C ARG A 159 5.10 -0.37 20.05
N GLY A 160 5.05 -0.08 18.75
CA GLY A 160 3.88 0.51 18.11
C GLY A 160 2.63 -0.34 18.30
N VAL A 161 2.74 -1.63 18.00
CA VAL A 161 1.64 -2.60 18.07
C VAL A 161 1.28 -2.95 19.52
N GLU A 162 2.26 -3.23 20.38
CA GLU A 162 2.01 -3.71 21.75
C GLU A 162 1.61 -2.58 22.72
N GLU A 163 2.10 -1.35 22.52
CA GLU A 163 1.92 -0.26 23.48
C GLU A 163 1.09 0.90 22.92
N TRP A 164 1.47 1.43 21.76
CA TRP A 164 0.90 2.68 21.24
C TRP A 164 -0.53 2.59 20.77
N VAL A 165 -0.92 1.48 20.14
CA VAL A 165 -2.32 1.30 19.71
C VAL A 165 -3.25 1.35 20.93
N GLY A 166 -2.96 0.55 21.95
CA GLY A 166 -3.77 0.57 23.17
C GLY A 166 -3.68 1.89 23.94
N PHE A 167 -2.54 2.58 23.93
CA PHE A 167 -2.43 3.91 24.54
C PHE A 167 -3.37 4.91 23.84
N ALA A 168 -3.37 4.94 22.51
CA ALA A 168 -4.20 5.85 21.72
C ALA A 168 -5.71 5.63 21.97
N GLU A 169 -6.15 4.38 22.08
CA GLU A 169 -7.55 4.06 22.41
C GLU A 169 -8.00 4.69 23.74
N ARG A 170 -7.14 4.65 24.76
CA ARG A 170 -7.44 5.20 26.09
C ARG A 170 -7.43 6.73 26.12
N VAL A 171 -6.64 7.36 25.25
CA VAL A 171 -6.63 8.83 25.09
C VAL A 171 -7.91 9.31 24.42
N HIS A 172 -8.43 8.54 23.47
CA HIS A 172 -9.58 8.91 22.65
C HIS A 172 -10.91 8.29 23.09
N SER A 173 -10.96 7.67 24.27
CA SER A 173 -12.19 7.06 24.81
C SER A 173 -13.16 8.06 25.45
N PHE A 174 -12.81 9.35 25.53
CA PHE A 174 -13.59 10.42 26.15
C PHE A 174 -13.97 11.48 25.10
#